data_AF-A0A815QF90-F1
#
_entry.id   AF-A0A815QF90-F1
#
_cell.length_a   1.000
_cell.length_b   1.000
_cell.length_c   1.000
_cell.angle_alpha   90.00
_cell.angle_beta   90.00
_cell.angle_gamma   90.00
#
_symmetry.space_group_name_H-M   'P 1'
#
loop_
_entity.id
_entity.type
_entity.pdbx_description
1 polymer ?
#
loop_
_entity_poly.entity_id
_entity_poly.type
_entity_poly.pdbx_seq_one_letter_code
_entity_poly.pdbx_strand_id
1 'polypeptide(L)'
;MYNRETINGIDMYTATAYFVPPATICSVGRTLSRLEHEGTGTGLFFQNGSNPLQDAVEVPLWESDLGKTKWAPGACFKTMGKHYWYNNHLDLNCSEVLPAFVMYNKGQLSAFGWSIMAKMDASQRVEFPPKAVISSFLIPVPKCMFPIYDAIGGVTTMHLYFNTDPANLEC
;
A
#
# COMPACT_ATOMS: atom_id res chain seq x y z
N MET A 1 8.20 0.44 -5.22
CA MET A 1 9.25 1.43 -4.91
C MET A 1 8.81 2.75 -5.50
N TYR A 2 9.20 3.88 -4.89
CA TYR A 2 8.95 5.18 -5.51
C TYR A 2 9.65 5.25 -6.86
N ASN A 3 8.92 5.67 -7.89
CA ASN A 3 9.51 5.92 -9.21
C ASN A 3 9.79 7.41 -9.35
N ARG A 4 10.92 7.74 -9.97
CA ARG A 4 11.21 9.12 -10.33
C ARG A 4 10.53 9.41 -11.66
N GLU A 5 9.64 10.37 -11.66
CA GLU A 5 8.84 10.77 -12.82
C GLU A 5 8.96 12.29 -13.02
N THR A 6 8.81 12.76 -14.25
CA THR A 6 8.70 14.19 -14.56
C THR A 6 7.26 14.48 -14.99
N ILE A 7 6.50 15.17 -14.13
CA ILE A 7 5.11 15.55 -14.41
C ILE A 7 5.05 17.07 -14.57
N ASN A 8 4.56 17.54 -15.72
CA ASN A 8 4.51 18.97 -16.07
C ASN A 8 5.87 19.69 -15.90
N GLY A 9 6.97 19.00 -16.23
CA GLY A 9 8.33 19.55 -16.12
C GLY A 9 8.91 19.55 -14.70
N ILE A 10 8.22 18.96 -13.72
CA ILE A 10 8.67 18.87 -12.34
C ILE A 10 9.04 17.42 -12.04
N ASP A 11 10.28 17.21 -11.64
CA ASP A 11 10.76 15.92 -11.14
C ASP A 11 10.13 15.64 -9.77
N MET A 12 9.53 14.46 -9.63
CA MET A 12 8.91 14.01 -8.39
C MET A 12 9.05 12.51 -8.20
N TYR A 13 8.97 12.10 -6.94
CA TYR A 13 8.85 10.69 -6.58
C TYR A 13 7.38 10.31 -6.51
N THR A 14 6.99 9.26 -7.22
CA THR A 14 5.60 8.78 -7.29
C THR A 14 5.48 7.38 -6.70
N ALA A 15 4.41 7.16 -5.96
CA ALA A 15 3.94 5.81 -5.64
C ALA A 15 2.62 5.58 -6.38
N THR A 16 2.54 4.46 -7.09
CA THR A 16 1.43 4.20 -8.02
C THR A 16 0.73 2.90 -7.66
N ALA A 17 -0.59 2.98 -7.54
CA ALA A 17 -1.47 1.84 -7.43
C ALA A 17 -2.37 1.79 -8.67
N TYR A 18 -2.54 0.61 -9.24
CA TYR A 18 -3.44 0.34 -10.35
C TYR A 18 -4.63 -0.49 -9.88
N PHE A 19 -5.82 -0.13 -10.32
CA PHE A 19 -7.07 -0.83 -9.99
C PHE A 19 -7.48 -1.86 -11.05
N VAL A 20 -6.69 -1.99 -12.11
CA VAL A 20 -6.80 -2.99 -13.17
C VAL A 20 -5.39 -3.44 -13.53
N PRO A 21 -5.21 -4.61 -14.18
CA PRO A 21 -3.88 -5.06 -14.59
C PRO A 21 -3.17 -4.01 -15.45
N PRO A 22 -1.90 -3.65 -15.16
CA PRO A 22 -1.17 -2.64 -15.94
C PRO A 22 -1.15 -2.89 -17.45
N ALA A 23 -1.10 -4.17 -17.87
CA ALA A 23 -1.20 -4.56 -19.29
C ALA A 23 -2.50 -4.09 -19.98
N THR A 24 -3.61 -3.99 -19.23
CA THR A 24 -4.87 -3.45 -19.75
C THR A 24 -4.74 -1.95 -20.02
N ILE A 25 -4.02 -1.21 -19.18
CA ILE A 25 -3.82 0.24 -19.29
C ILE A 25 -2.86 0.55 -20.45
N CYS A 26 -1.76 -0.20 -20.56
CA CYS A 26 -0.72 0.01 -21.58
C CYS A 26 -1.10 -0.52 -22.97
N SER A 27 -2.29 -1.08 -23.15
CA SER A 27 -2.79 -1.58 -24.44
C SER A 27 -3.92 -0.69 -24.97
N VAL A 28 -5.16 -1.19 -24.94
CA VAL A 28 -6.34 -0.51 -25.50
C VAL A 28 -7.24 0.10 -24.42
N GLY A 29 -6.95 -0.14 -23.14
CA GLY A 29 -7.79 0.26 -22.02
C GLY A 29 -9.04 -0.64 -21.87
N ARG A 30 -10.04 -0.12 -21.14
CA ARG A 30 -11.34 -0.78 -20.96
C ARG A 30 -12.41 -0.10 -21.79
N THR A 31 -13.37 -0.87 -22.30
CA THR A 31 -14.58 -0.34 -22.92
C THR A 31 -15.54 0.22 -21.86
N LEU A 32 -16.47 1.10 -22.27
CA LEU A 32 -17.51 1.61 -21.38
C LEU A 32 -18.35 0.48 -20.76
N SER A 33 -18.79 -0.48 -21.57
CA SER A 33 -19.55 -1.64 -21.09
C SER A 33 -18.79 -2.46 -20.04
N ARG A 34 -17.46 -2.61 -20.20
CA ARG A 34 -16.61 -3.28 -19.22
C ARG A 34 -16.49 -2.48 -17.92
N LEU A 35 -16.33 -1.16 -18.00
CA LEU A 35 -16.33 -0.26 -16.84
C LEU A 35 -17.67 -0.32 -16.08
N GLU A 36 -18.80 -0.34 -16.78
CA GLU A 36 -20.13 -0.42 -16.18
C GLU A 36 -20.37 -1.77 -15.49
N HIS A 37 -19.83 -2.85 -16.03
CA HIS A 37 -19.97 -4.19 -15.45
C HIS A 37 -19.00 -4.47 -14.29
N GLU A 38 -17.74 -4.06 -14.42
CA GLU A 38 -16.67 -4.34 -13.44
C GLU A 38 -16.49 -3.22 -12.40
N GLY A 39 -17.07 -2.04 -12.64
CA GLY A 39 -16.82 -0.85 -11.83
C GLY A 39 -15.40 -0.29 -11.99
N THR A 40 -14.97 0.51 -11.02
CA THR A 40 -13.69 1.26 -11.10
C THR A 40 -12.46 0.37 -11.20
N GLY A 41 -12.51 -0.87 -10.70
CA GLY A 41 -11.37 -1.79 -10.72
C GLY A 41 -11.73 -3.26 -10.54
N THR A 42 -10.85 -4.13 -11.00
CA THR A 42 -10.93 -5.59 -10.90
C THR A 42 -9.84 -6.19 -10.00
N GLY A 43 -8.94 -5.36 -9.48
CA GLY A 43 -7.79 -5.81 -8.69
C GLY A 43 -7.03 -4.62 -8.08
N LEU A 44 -5.94 -4.92 -7.39
CA LEU A 44 -5.01 -3.92 -6.87
C LEU A 44 -3.58 -4.36 -7.17
N PHE A 45 -2.81 -3.45 -7.76
CA PHE A 45 -1.42 -3.68 -8.13
C PHE A 45 -0.58 -2.48 -7.73
N PHE A 46 0.57 -2.70 -7.09
CA PHE A 46 1.53 -1.64 -6.79
C PHE A 46 2.68 -1.63 -7.77
N GLN A 47 3.05 -0.47 -8.28
CA GLN A 47 4.25 -0.36 -9.11
C GLN A 47 5.51 -0.56 -8.24
N ASN A 48 6.35 -1.53 -8.60
CA ASN A 48 7.60 -1.82 -7.89
C ASN A 48 8.84 -1.80 -8.79
N GLY A 49 8.88 -0.87 -9.73
CA GLY A 49 9.98 -0.64 -10.65
C GLY A 49 9.55 0.26 -11.81
N SER A 50 10.47 0.53 -12.73
CA SER A 50 10.21 1.42 -13.87
C SER A 50 9.26 0.79 -14.91
N ASN A 51 9.14 -0.55 -14.96
CA ASN A 51 8.28 -1.21 -15.93
C ASN A 51 7.04 -1.80 -15.23
N PRO A 52 5.87 -1.13 -15.27
CA PRO A 52 4.67 -1.62 -14.59
C PRO A 52 4.13 -2.94 -15.17
N LEU A 53 4.58 -3.40 -16.34
CA LEU A 53 4.18 -4.70 -16.91
C LEU A 53 4.95 -5.88 -16.32
N GLN A 54 6.13 -5.63 -15.75
CA GLN A 54 7.03 -6.67 -15.21
C GLN A 54 7.19 -6.54 -13.69
N ASP A 55 7.17 -5.31 -13.19
CA ASP A 55 7.56 -4.98 -11.83
C ASP A 55 6.35 -4.71 -10.91
N ALA A 56 5.12 -4.96 -11.38
CA ALA A 56 3.94 -4.75 -10.54
C ALA A 56 3.78 -5.86 -9.49
N VAL A 57 3.49 -5.46 -8.27
CA VAL A 57 3.12 -6.36 -7.16
C VAL A 57 1.61 -6.48 -7.12
N GLU A 58 1.09 -7.64 -7.49
CA GLU A 58 -0.33 -7.97 -7.36
C GLU A 58 -0.72 -8.20 -5.90
N VAL A 59 -1.90 -7.70 -5.53
CA VAL A 59 -2.53 -7.93 -4.23
C VAL A 59 -3.68 -8.92 -4.42
N PRO A 60 -3.65 -10.09 -3.76
CA PRO A 60 -4.75 -11.04 -3.83
C PRO A 60 -6.06 -10.41 -3.36
N LEU A 61 -7.19 -10.70 -4.01
CA LEU A 61 -8.49 -10.21 -3.52
C LEU A 61 -8.94 -10.92 -2.24
N TRP A 62 -8.49 -12.15 -2.03
CA TRP A 62 -8.85 -13.01 -0.90
C TRP A 62 -7.66 -13.22 0.02
N GLU A 63 -7.90 -13.06 1.32
CA GLU A 63 -6.87 -13.21 2.36
C GLU A 63 -6.26 -14.62 2.34
N SER A 64 -7.07 -15.64 2.02
CA SER A 64 -6.63 -17.03 1.92
C SER A 64 -5.55 -17.27 0.87
N ASP A 65 -5.41 -16.41 -0.13
CA ASP A 65 -4.39 -16.52 -1.17
C ASP A 65 -3.06 -15.84 -0.81
N LEU A 66 -3.02 -15.07 0.29
CA LEU A 66 -1.80 -14.39 0.74
C LEU A 66 -0.67 -15.36 1.10
N GLY A 67 -1.00 -16.57 1.56
CA GLY A 67 -0.03 -17.60 1.94
C GLY A 67 0.89 -18.06 0.80
N LYS A 68 0.55 -17.72 -0.46
CA LYS A 68 1.35 -18.00 -1.67
C LYS A 68 2.18 -16.80 -2.12
N THR A 69 2.17 -15.71 -1.35
CA THR A 69 2.77 -14.42 -1.71
C THR A 69 3.78 -13.97 -0.65
N LYS A 70 4.39 -12.80 -0.84
CA LYS A 70 5.30 -12.18 0.15
C LYS A 70 4.56 -11.28 1.14
N TRP A 71 3.24 -11.16 1.08
CA TRP A 71 2.47 -10.36 2.03
C TRP A 71 2.46 -11.06 3.39
N ALA A 72 3.20 -10.50 4.35
CA ALA A 72 3.31 -11.02 5.70
C ALA A 72 2.25 -10.38 6.60
N PRO A 73 1.67 -11.14 7.56
CA PRO A 73 0.69 -10.61 8.48
C PRO A 73 1.30 -9.55 9.40
N GLY A 74 0.64 -8.40 9.47
CA GLY A 74 0.85 -7.41 10.52
C GLY A 74 -0.16 -7.61 11.65
N ALA A 75 -0.50 -6.51 12.32
CA ALA A 75 -1.54 -6.51 13.33
C ALA A 75 -2.93 -6.29 12.76
N CYS A 76 -3.93 -6.58 13.61
CA CYS A 76 -5.31 -6.29 13.30
C CYS A 76 -5.86 -5.22 14.24
N PHE A 77 -6.51 -4.22 13.66
CA PHE A 77 -7.09 -3.09 14.39
C PHE A 77 -8.57 -3.00 14.06
N LYS A 78 -9.41 -2.96 15.10
CA LYS A 78 -10.82 -2.58 14.93
C LYS A 78 -10.88 -1.22 14.24
N THR A 79 -11.86 -1.04 13.34
CA THR A 79 -12.05 0.15 12.48
C THR A 79 -10.99 0.36 11.38
N MET A 80 -10.05 -0.57 11.20
CA MET A 80 -9.05 -0.50 10.11
C MET A 80 -8.91 -1.83 9.36
N GLY A 81 -9.10 -2.95 10.06
CA GLY A 81 -8.97 -4.30 9.52
C GLY A 81 -7.59 -4.92 9.78
N LYS A 82 -7.36 -6.08 9.16
CA LYS A 82 -6.13 -6.87 9.32
C LYS A 82 -5.07 -6.42 8.32
N HIS A 83 -3.98 -5.86 8.83
CA HIS A 83 -2.91 -5.31 8.00
C HIS A 83 -1.95 -6.40 7.52
N TYR A 84 -1.43 -6.20 6.31
CA TYR A 84 -0.36 -7.00 5.74
C TYR A 84 0.70 -6.10 5.09
N TRP A 85 1.95 -6.53 5.22
CA TRP A 85 3.12 -5.80 4.74
C TRP A 85 3.93 -6.67 3.78
N TYR A 86 4.33 -6.10 2.64
CA TYR A 86 5.02 -6.87 1.61
C TYR A 86 6.48 -7.12 1.98
N ASN A 87 6.89 -8.40 1.96
CA ASN A 87 8.25 -8.87 2.22
C ASN A 87 8.86 -8.32 3.53
N ASN A 88 8.06 -8.20 4.58
CA ASN A 88 8.49 -7.60 5.83
C ASN A 88 9.29 -8.58 6.70
N HIS A 89 10.54 -8.24 7.03
CA HIS A 89 11.41 -9.02 7.92
C HIS A 89 12.44 -8.13 8.64
N LEU A 90 13.07 -8.65 9.70
CA LEU A 90 13.99 -7.89 10.56
C LEU A 90 15.17 -7.26 9.80
N ASP A 91 15.75 -8.01 8.86
CA ASP A 91 16.93 -7.60 8.08
C ASP A 91 16.57 -6.95 6.74
N LEU A 92 15.34 -6.46 6.57
CA LEU A 92 14.91 -5.77 5.36
C LEU A 92 15.73 -4.50 5.16
N ASN A 93 16.21 -4.28 3.94
CA ASN A 93 16.82 -3.02 3.56
C ASN A 93 15.72 -1.97 3.38
N CYS A 94 15.78 -0.86 4.12
CA CYS A 94 14.73 0.16 4.06
C CYS A 94 14.65 0.89 2.71
N SER A 95 15.67 0.81 1.85
CA SER A 95 15.57 1.28 0.47
C SER A 95 14.69 0.37 -0.41
N GLU A 96 14.37 -0.83 0.04
CA GLU A 96 13.60 -1.85 -0.68
C GLU A 96 12.17 -2.02 -0.13
N VAL A 97 11.83 -1.26 0.92
CA VAL A 97 10.48 -1.28 1.49
C VAL A 97 9.48 -0.85 0.43
N LEU A 98 8.48 -1.69 0.19
CA LEU A 98 7.27 -1.26 -0.52
C LEU A 98 6.52 -0.31 0.43
N PRO A 99 6.32 0.98 0.08
CA PRO A 99 5.72 1.95 0.99
C PRO A 99 4.20 1.79 1.04
N ALA A 100 3.70 0.55 1.07
CA ALA A 100 2.29 0.22 1.04
C ALA A 100 1.97 -0.94 2.00
N PHE A 101 0.76 -0.90 2.53
CA PHE A 101 0.15 -1.98 3.28
C PHE A 101 -1.26 -2.23 2.75
N VAL A 102 -1.74 -3.46 2.92
CA VAL A 102 -3.09 -3.86 2.49
C VAL A 102 -3.88 -4.34 3.69
N MET A 103 -5.19 -4.16 3.64
CA MET A 103 -6.09 -4.51 4.73
C MET A 103 -7.23 -5.39 4.25
N TYR A 104 -7.43 -6.48 4.98
CA TYR A 104 -8.53 -7.41 4.76
C TYR A 104 -9.55 -7.28 5.88
N ASN A 105 -10.80 -7.49 5.52
CA ASN A 105 -11.92 -7.59 6.44
C ASN A 105 -12.77 -8.77 6.00
N LYS A 106 -13.06 -9.69 6.94
CA LYS A 106 -13.83 -10.91 6.66
C LYS A 106 -13.26 -11.71 5.47
N GLY A 107 -11.94 -11.75 5.36
CA GLY A 107 -11.21 -12.47 4.31
C GLY A 107 -11.15 -11.78 2.95
N GLN A 108 -11.68 -10.57 2.78
CA GLN A 108 -11.69 -9.81 1.51
C GLN A 108 -10.86 -8.54 1.60
N LEU A 109 -10.11 -8.25 0.53
CA LEU A 109 -9.38 -7.00 0.38
C LEU A 109 -10.36 -5.83 0.44
N SER A 110 -10.21 -4.99 1.46
CA SER A 110 -11.18 -3.93 1.77
C SER A 110 -10.58 -2.53 1.76
N ALA A 111 -9.25 -2.44 1.84
CA ALA A 111 -8.52 -1.19 1.77
C ALA A 111 -7.03 -1.43 1.49
N PHE A 112 -6.32 -0.36 1.17
CA PHE A 112 -4.88 -0.31 1.25
C PHE A 112 -4.44 1.03 1.82
N GLY A 113 -3.16 1.18 2.12
CA GLY A 113 -2.61 2.47 2.49
C GLY A 113 -1.17 2.63 2.06
N TRP A 114 -0.74 3.88 2.03
CA TRP A 114 0.65 4.26 1.85
C TRP A 114 1.30 4.46 3.20
N SER A 115 2.51 3.95 3.38
CA SER A 115 3.39 4.21 4.52
C SER A 115 4.65 4.89 3.99
N ILE A 116 4.61 6.22 4.01
CA ILE A 116 5.61 7.09 3.42
C ILE A 116 6.63 7.43 4.49
N MET A 117 7.90 7.13 4.21
CA MET A 117 9.04 7.54 5.04
C MET A 117 9.33 9.03 4.85
N ALA A 118 8.41 9.87 5.32
CA ALA A 118 8.56 11.32 5.46
C ALA A 118 7.53 11.84 6.46
N LYS A 119 7.77 13.02 7.02
CA LYS A 119 6.77 13.79 7.77
C LYS A 119 6.09 14.82 6.85
N MET A 120 4.82 14.62 6.51
CA MET A 120 4.04 15.46 5.59
C MET A 120 3.02 16.35 6.31
N ASP A 121 3.48 17.29 7.15
CA ASP A 121 2.70 18.09 8.13
C ASP A 121 1.50 18.92 7.62
N ALA A 122 1.18 18.90 6.32
CA ALA A 122 0.29 19.85 5.68
C ALA A 122 -1.17 19.37 5.49
N SER A 123 -1.55 18.18 5.96
CA SER A 123 -2.86 17.59 5.62
C SER A 123 -3.53 16.86 6.78
N GLN A 124 -4.84 17.06 6.93
CA GLN A 124 -5.71 16.29 7.83
C GLN A 124 -6.11 14.92 7.26
N ARG A 125 -5.72 14.61 6.02
CA ARG A 125 -6.06 13.35 5.33
C ARG A 125 -5.01 12.25 5.51
N VAL A 126 -3.99 12.53 6.30
CA VAL A 126 -2.88 11.62 6.59
C VAL A 126 -2.67 11.55 8.08
N GLU A 127 -2.06 10.46 8.51
CA GLU A 127 -1.75 10.16 9.91
C GLU A 127 -0.24 10.21 10.13
N PHE A 128 0.16 10.57 11.34
CA PHE A 128 1.55 10.60 11.78
C PHE A 128 1.70 9.70 13.01
N PRO A 129 1.80 8.36 12.81
CA PRO A 129 1.91 7.45 13.94
C PRO A 129 3.18 7.78 14.76
N PRO A 130 3.05 8.04 16.07
CA PRO A 130 4.20 8.20 16.94
C PRO A 130 5.12 6.98 16.87
N LYS A 131 6.43 7.17 16.99
CA LYS A 131 7.42 6.09 16.99
C LYS A 131 7.05 4.92 17.92
N ALA A 132 6.49 5.25 19.09
CA ALA A 132 6.11 4.30 20.13
C ALA A 132 5.03 3.29 19.69
N VAL A 133 4.22 3.61 18.67
CA VAL A 133 3.14 2.74 18.21
C VAL A 133 3.49 1.94 16.95
N ILE A 134 4.64 2.20 16.30
CA ILE A 134 5.03 1.52 15.05
C ILE A 134 5.11 -0.01 15.22
N SER A 135 5.61 -0.49 16.35
CA SER A 135 5.71 -1.93 16.65
C SER A 135 4.35 -2.60 16.83
N SER A 136 3.27 -1.83 17.03
CA SER A 136 1.92 -2.35 17.03
C SER A 136 1.43 -2.66 15.63
N PHE A 137 1.88 -1.97 14.58
CA PHE A 137 1.38 -2.17 13.21
C PHE A 137 2.29 -3.08 12.36
N LEU A 138 3.60 -2.92 12.52
CA LEU A 138 4.62 -3.56 11.69
C LEU A 138 5.35 -4.64 12.49
N ILE A 139 5.06 -5.91 12.20
CA ILE A 139 5.59 -7.05 12.95
C ILE A 139 6.25 -8.02 11.95
N PRO A 140 7.56 -8.31 12.07
CA PRO A 140 8.54 -7.61 12.91
C PRO A 140 8.80 -6.17 12.41
N VAL A 141 9.34 -5.30 13.25
CA VAL A 141 9.84 -3.98 12.81
C VAL A 141 11.25 -4.17 12.19
N PRO A 142 11.48 -3.80 10.92
CA PRO A 142 12.83 -3.85 10.33
C PRO A 142 13.83 -3.01 11.14
N LYS A 143 15.06 -3.51 11.30
CA LYS A 143 16.10 -2.84 12.10
C LYS A 143 16.42 -1.42 11.60
N CYS A 144 16.27 -1.19 10.30
CA CYS A 144 16.51 0.10 9.66
C CYS A 144 15.39 1.13 9.91
N MET A 145 14.22 0.70 10.36
CA MET A 145 13.01 1.54 10.41
C MET A 145 13.14 2.71 11.39
N PHE A 146 13.56 2.45 12.63
CA PHE A 146 13.68 3.48 13.65
C PHE A 146 14.80 4.49 13.41
N PRO A 147 16.02 4.08 13.00
CA PRO A 147 17.04 5.04 12.58
C PRO A 147 16.56 5.99 11.48
N ILE A 148 15.83 5.47 10.49
CA ILE A 148 15.29 6.32 9.42
C ILE A 148 14.19 7.23 9.96
N TYR A 149 13.23 6.69 10.74
CA TYR A 149 12.18 7.48 11.38
C TYR A 149 12.76 8.71 12.09
N ASP A 150 13.82 8.52 12.90
CA ASP A 150 14.47 9.61 13.63
C ASP A 150 15.15 10.62 12.69
N ALA A 151 15.80 10.13 11.63
CA ALA A 151 16.53 10.97 10.68
C ALA A 151 15.61 11.86 9.83
N ILE A 152 14.44 11.35 9.43
CA ILE A 152 13.49 12.06 8.54
C ILE A 152 12.35 12.75 9.30
N GLY A 153 12.26 12.54 10.61
CA GLY A 153 11.25 13.15 11.48
C GLY A 153 9.91 12.41 11.55
N GLY A 154 9.78 11.22 10.96
CA GLY A 154 8.61 10.35 11.14
C GLY A 154 8.14 9.60 9.90
N VAL A 155 6.94 9.03 10.00
CA VAL A 155 6.25 8.31 8.93
C VAL A 155 4.90 8.96 8.73
N THR A 156 4.48 9.08 7.47
CA THR A 156 3.14 9.51 7.09
C THR A 156 2.39 8.30 6.58
N THR A 157 1.23 8.00 7.17
CA THR A 157 0.32 6.97 6.66
C THR A 157 -0.91 7.59 6.01
N MET A 158 -1.38 7.00 4.91
CA MET A 158 -2.62 7.40 4.25
C MET A 158 -3.43 6.16 3.91
N HIS A 159 -4.61 6.05 4.50
CA HIS A 159 -5.55 4.95 4.25
C HIS A 159 -6.48 5.26 3.07
N LEU A 160 -6.73 4.26 2.22
CA LEU A 160 -7.66 4.31 1.10
C LEU A 160 -8.62 3.13 1.21
N TYR A 161 -9.87 3.42 1.58
CA TYR A 161 -10.91 2.42 1.81
C TYR A 161 -11.76 2.19 0.57
N PHE A 162 -12.14 0.92 0.32
CA PHE A 162 -13.02 0.52 -0.77
C PHE A 162 -14.49 0.43 -0.33
N ASN A 163 -14.80 0.85 0.89
CA ASN A 163 -16.12 0.87 1.47
C ASN A 163 -16.53 2.29 1.83
N THR A 164 -17.83 2.51 2.03
CA THR A 164 -18.40 3.80 2.42
C THR A 164 -18.38 4.05 3.92
N ASP A 165 -18.09 3.02 4.74
CA ASP A 165 -18.07 3.11 6.20
C ASP A 165 -16.86 2.36 6.78
N PRO A 166 -15.69 3.02 6.84
CA PRO A 166 -14.44 2.39 7.30
C PRO A 166 -14.48 2.03 8.78
N ALA A 167 -15.41 2.59 9.57
CA ALA A 167 -15.53 2.27 10.99
C ALA A 167 -15.98 0.82 11.24
N ASN A 168 -16.59 0.16 10.25
CA ASN A 168 -17.10 -1.21 10.36
C ASN A 168 -16.08 -2.30 9.98
N LEU A 169 -14.81 -1.94 9.81
CA LEU A 169 -13.77 -2.92 9.52
C LEU A 169 -13.36 -3.69 10.77
N GLU A 170 -13.33 -5.01 10.62
CA GLU A 170 -13.08 -5.97 11.68
C GLU A 170 -11.86 -6.85 11.39
N CYS A 171 -11.52 -7.60 12.43
CA CYS A 171 -10.66 -8.77 12.44
C CYS A 171 -11.58 -10.00 12.49
#